data_AF-A0A927YTJ8-F1
#
_entry.id   AF-A0A927YTJ8-F1
#
_cell.length_a   1.000
_cell.length_b   1.000
_cell.length_c   1.000
_cell.angle_alpha   90.00
_cell.angle_beta   90.00
_cell.angle_gamma   90.00
#
_symmetry.space_group_name_H-M   'P 1'
#
loop_
_entity.id
_entity.type
_entity.pdbx_description
1 polymer ?
#
loop_
_entity_poly.entity_id
_entity_poly.type
_entity_poly.pdbx_seq_one_letter_code
_entity_poly.pdbx_strand_id
1 'polypeptide(L)'
;MRKDKKYKILIILFSMLVVIFVVANVTTYAITKKNLFNYFFLREENELDEIWTRLQKDGEQSVVIDDYTITLEEYLYDGATYKGHAIFSVRKEGKDMREEMVEENVVYGINSAFGENGRFLFDVNGSMTSENIYKKEKDVMYVYYKFDISDVWGFNNNILIYDYKTHGNDWKKEENAMYKFILKDNVGTEMYEISDDGIKSHMYVSPFAIKIINFNLVDNIESLELVFEDDSKEIIVDKNEIKIDKYYGKSSQNGIYAYYILFEEELDIENIKEVNLNGSHLKRLSDTERGKVEKSYDKILEVISFSGFISKSKEIKY
;
A
#
# COMPACT_ATOMS: atom_id res chain seq x y z
N MET A 1 38.01 -48.92 19.71
CA MET A 1 37.79 -48.22 20.99
C MET A 1 37.78 -46.68 20.92
N ARG A 2 38.81 -45.98 20.42
CA ARG A 2 38.82 -44.48 20.39
C ARG A 2 37.93 -43.86 19.29
N LYS A 3 37.74 -44.55 18.16
CA LYS A 3 36.80 -44.17 17.09
C LYS A 3 35.35 -44.33 17.52
N ASP A 4 35.00 -45.45 18.16
CA ASP A 4 33.62 -45.77 18.58
C ASP A 4 33.06 -44.75 19.58
N LYS A 5 33.90 -44.22 20.49
CA LYS A 5 33.50 -43.14 21.40
C LYS A 5 33.22 -41.82 20.67
N LYS A 6 34.00 -41.48 19.63
CA LYS A 6 33.79 -40.26 18.83
C LYS A 6 32.47 -40.33 18.05
N TYR A 7 32.15 -41.48 17.42
CA TYR A 7 30.89 -41.66 16.72
C TYR A 7 29.68 -41.61 17.66
N LYS A 8 29.77 -42.19 18.86
CA LYS A 8 28.70 -42.08 19.87
C LYS A 8 28.43 -40.64 20.31
N ILE A 9 29.48 -39.83 20.52
CA ILE A 9 29.33 -38.40 20.86
C ILE A 9 28.70 -37.64 19.69
N LEU A 10 29.13 -37.92 18.46
CA LEU A 10 28.57 -37.28 17.26
C LEU A 10 27.09 -37.61 17.05
N ILE A 11 26.70 -38.87 17.30
CA ILE A 11 25.30 -39.31 17.25
C ILE A 11 24.47 -38.62 18.33
N ILE A 12 25.00 -38.47 19.56
CA ILE A 12 24.28 -37.78 20.65
C ILE A 12 24.08 -36.30 20.29
N LEU A 13 25.12 -35.62 19.80
CA LEU A 13 25.02 -34.21 19.39
C LEU A 13 24.04 -34.02 18.23
N PHE A 14 24.07 -34.91 17.24
CA PHE A 14 23.13 -34.88 16.13
C PHE A 14 21.70 -35.14 16.61
N SER A 15 21.50 -36.10 17.51
CA SER A 15 20.18 -36.40 18.08
C SER A 15 19.63 -35.22 18.88
N MET A 16 20.47 -34.52 19.66
CA MET A 16 20.07 -33.29 20.36
C MET A 16 19.67 -32.20 19.37
N LEU A 17 20.42 -32.03 18.28
CA LEU A 17 20.12 -31.02 17.26
C LEU A 17 18.78 -31.30 16.57
N VAL A 18 18.49 -32.57 16.27
CA VAL A 18 17.18 -32.99 15.73
C VAL A 18 16.05 -32.68 16.71
N VAL A 19 16.23 -32.98 18.00
CA VAL A 19 15.21 -32.69 19.03
C VAL A 19 14.98 -31.18 19.15
N ILE A 20 16.02 -30.36 19.17
CA ILE A 20 15.91 -28.89 19.19
C ILE A 20 15.14 -28.40 17.97
N PHE A 21 15.46 -28.91 16.78
CA PHE A 21 14.78 -28.52 15.55
C PHE A 21 13.30 -28.88 15.56
N VAL A 22 12.94 -30.08 16.06
CA VAL A 22 11.54 -30.51 16.20
C VAL A 22 10.79 -29.63 17.21
N VAL A 23 11.36 -29.39 18.39
CA VAL A 23 10.74 -28.55 19.42
C VAL A 23 10.55 -27.12 18.91
N ALA A 24 11.56 -26.55 18.24
CA ALA A 24 11.46 -25.22 17.67
C ALA A 24 10.34 -25.16 16.61
N ASN A 25 10.25 -26.16 15.72
CA ASN A 25 9.23 -26.20 14.69
C ASN A 25 7.80 -26.33 15.26
N VAL A 26 7.60 -27.18 16.26
CA VAL A 26 6.32 -27.31 16.98
C VAL A 26 5.95 -26.00 17.69
N THR A 27 6.92 -25.35 18.33
CA THR A 27 6.68 -24.10 19.07
C THR A 27 6.34 -22.95 18.13
N THR A 28 7.09 -22.79 17.03
CA THR A 28 6.77 -21.81 15.97
C THR A 28 5.38 -22.08 15.42
N TYR A 29 5.04 -23.33 15.06
CA TYR A 29 3.71 -23.66 14.55
C TYR A 29 2.59 -23.39 15.57
N ALA A 30 2.82 -23.64 16.87
CA ALA A 30 1.81 -23.35 17.89
C ALA A 30 1.53 -21.84 18.04
N ILE A 31 2.55 -21.00 17.87
CA ILE A 31 2.45 -19.55 18.03
C ILE A 31 1.96 -18.88 16.75
N THR A 32 2.51 -19.26 15.60
CA THR A 32 2.32 -18.56 14.31
C THR A 32 1.44 -19.33 13.32
N LYS A 33 1.08 -20.58 13.62
CA LYS A 33 0.48 -21.54 12.68
C LYS A 33 1.30 -21.82 11.42
N LYS A 34 2.57 -21.42 11.40
CA LYS A 34 3.52 -21.62 10.29
C LYS A 34 4.68 -22.52 10.76
N ASN A 35 5.18 -23.37 9.88
CA ASN A 35 6.35 -24.22 10.21
C ASN A 35 7.64 -23.38 10.19
N LEU A 36 8.71 -23.88 10.81
CA LEU A 36 9.96 -23.13 10.99
C LEU A 36 10.64 -22.76 9.66
N PHE A 37 10.51 -23.61 8.64
CA PHE A 37 11.08 -23.34 7.33
C PHE A 37 10.34 -22.20 6.64
N ASN A 38 9.02 -22.23 6.66
CA ASN A 38 8.19 -21.17 6.11
C ASN A 38 8.46 -19.86 6.85
N TYR A 39 8.50 -19.89 8.18
CA TYR A 39 8.69 -18.71 9.03
C TYR A 39 10.02 -17.99 8.78
N PHE A 40 11.14 -18.72 8.59
CA PHE A 40 12.47 -18.11 8.42
C PHE A 40 12.92 -17.96 6.96
N PHE A 41 12.41 -18.77 6.02
CA PHE A 41 12.97 -18.88 4.66
C PHE A 41 11.97 -18.61 3.53
N LEU A 42 10.66 -18.48 3.81
CA LEU A 42 9.64 -18.10 2.82
C LEU A 42 8.96 -16.78 3.19
N ARG A 43 9.74 -15.81 3.68
CA ARG A 43 9.25 -14.53 4.23
C ARG A 43 8.34 -13.76 3.25
N GLU A 44 8.64 -13.77 1.94
CA GLU A 44 7.83 -13.11 0.90
C GLU A 44 6.41 -13.72 0.74
N GLU A 45 6.24 -15.05 0.84
CA GLU A 45 4.90 -15.68 0.80
C GLU A 45 4.09 -15.38 2.08
N ASN A 46 4.78 -15.22 3.21
CA ASN A 46 4.15 -14.99 4.51
C ASN A 46 3.67 -13.55 4.72
N GLU A 47 4.36 -12.57 4.13
CA GLU A 47 3.97 -11.16 4.15
C GLU A 47 2.65 -10.96 3.37
N LEU A 48 2.48 -11.65 2.23
CA LEU A 48 1.22 -11.66 1.48
C LEU A 48 0.06 -12.24 2.30
N ASP A 49 0.26 -13.39 2.95
CA ASP A 49 -0.77 -14.02 3.79
C ASP A 49 -1.20 -13.12 4.97
N GLU A 50 -0.29 -12.31 5.54
CA GLU A 50 -0.60 -11.37 6.62
C GLU A 50 -1.34 -10.13 6.11
N ILE A 51 -0.91 -9.56 4.98
CA ILE A 51 -1.61 -8.47 4.28
C ILE A 51 -3.04 -8.90 3.91
N TRP A 52 -3.24 -10.13 3.43
CA TRP A 52 -4.55 -10.68 3.05
C TRP A 52 -5.57 -10.73 4.19
N THR A 53 -5.14 -10.73 5.46
CA THR A 53 -6.07 -10.76 6.59
C THR A 53 -6.69 -9.41 6.93
N ARG A 54 -6.17 -8.31 6.37
CA ARG A 54 -6.57 -6.93 6.70
C ARG A 54 -7.42 -6.27 5.60
N LEU A 55 -7.55 -6.89 4.44
CA LEU A 55 -8.25 -6.30 3.31
C LEU A 55 -9.77 -6.42 3.47
N GLN A 56 -10.49 -5.35 3.10
CA GLN A 56 -11.94 -5.42 3.05
C GLN A 56 -12.35 -6.26 1.84
N LYS A 57 -13.21 -7.26 2.06
CA LYS A 57 -13.85 -8.00 0.98
C LYS A 57 -14.78 -7.10 0.20
N ASP A 58 -14.53 -7.00 -1.11
CA ASP A 58 -15.46 -6.43 -2.07
C ASP A 58 -16.16 -7.60 -2.78
N GLY A 59 -15.46 -8.33 -3.65
CA GLY A 59 -15.97 -9.51 -4.37
C GLY A 59 -17.15 -9.23 -5.32
N GLU A 60 -17.67 -8.00 -5.32
CA GLU A 60 -18.85 -7.58 -6.07
C GLU A 60 -18.48 -6.91 -7.41
N GLN A 61 -17.32 -6.25 -7.49
CA GLN A 61 -16.87 -5.61 -8.73
C GLN A 61 -16.13 -6.61 -9.62
N SER A 62 -16.74 -6.95 -10.77
CA SER A 62 -16.18 -7.87 -11.76
C SER A 62 -16.43 -7.37 -13.17
N VAL A 63 -15.49 -7.64 -14.07
CA VAL A 63 -15.59 -7.36 -15.50
C VAL A 63 -15.27 -8.62 -16.31
N VAL A 64 -16.06 -8.85 -17.34
CA VAL A 64 -15.79 -9.88 -18.36
C VAL A 64 -15.33 -9.19 -19.64
N ILE A 65 -14.14 -9.57 -20.12
CA ILE A 65 -13.50 -9.02 -21.32
C ILE A 65 -13.10 -10.20 -22.20
N ASP A 66 -13.82 -10.41 -23.30
CA ASP A 66 -13.74 -11.63 -24.11
C ASP A 66 -13.91 -12.89 -23.22
N ASP A 67 -12.87 -13.72 -23.12
CA ASP A 67 -12.81 -14.95 -22.33
C ASP A 67 -12.16 -14.76 -20.95
N TYR A 68 -11.79 -13.52 -20.59
CA TYR A 68 -11.25 -13.18 -19.27
C TYR A 68 -12.35 -12.70 -18.34
N THR A 69 -12.31 -13.14 -17.09
CA THR A 69 -13.06 -12.57 -15.96
C THR A 69 -12.08 -12.00 -14.96
N ILE A 70 -12.20 -10.72 -14.65
CA ILE A 70 -11.33 -10.01 -13.71
C ILE A 70 -12.19 -9.44 -12.58
N THR A 71 -11.89 -9.80 -11.34
CA THR A 71 -12.70 -9.44 -10.17
C THR A 71 -11.84 -8.78 -9.12
N LEU A 72 -12.29 -7.67 -8.54
CA LEU A 72 -11.69 -7.09 -7.34
C LEU A 72 -12.20 -7.89 -6.14
N GLU A 73 -11.33 -8.70 -5.56
CA GLU A 73 -11.69 -9.58 -4.44
C GLU A 73 -11.67 -8.79 -3.14
N GLU A 74 -10.55 -8.10 -2.88
CA GLU A 74 -10.31 -7.40 -1.63
C GLU A 74 -9.46 -6.17 -1.85
N TYR A 75 -9.64 -5.12 -1.05
CA TYR A 75 -8.77 -3.95 -1.11
C TYR A 75 -8.72 -3.18 0.22
N LEU A 76 -7.65 -2.42 0.38
CA LEU A 76 -7.44 -1.46 1.46
C LEU A 76 -6.97 -0.16 0.82
N TYR A 77 -7.70 0.92 1.02
CA TYR A 77 -7.46 2.21 0.39
C TYR A 77 -7.63 3.33 1.41
N ASP A 78 -6.59 4.13 1.56
CA ASP A 78 -6.57 5.32 2.41
C ASP A 78 -6.79 6.57 1.55
N GLY A 79 -7.97 7.17 1.69
CA GLY A 79 -8.33 8.39 0.97
C GLY A 79 -7.48 9.61 1.36
N ALA A 80 -6.89 9.62 2.56
CA ALA A 80 -6.12 10.74 3.05
C ALA A 80 -4.67 10.74 2.53
N THR A 81 -4.03 9.56 2.49
CA THR A 81 -2.65 9.41 1.97
C THR A 81 -2.59 8.97 0.51
N TYR A 82 -3.73 8.58 -0.09
CA TYR A 82 -3.85 8.07 -1.46
C TYR A 82 -2.97 6.86 -1.75
N LYS A 83 -2.92 5.95 -0.77
CA LYS A 83 -2.18 4.70 -0.83
C LYS A 83 -3.13 3.54 -0.63
N GLY A 84 -2.78 2.41 -1.21
CA GLY A 84 -3.58 1.22 -1.02
C GLY A 84 -3.03 -0.01 -1.67
N HIS A 85 -3.69 -1.11 -1.31
CA HIS A 85 -3.44 -2.46 -1.79
C HIS A 85 -4.75 -3.01 -2.33
N ALA A 86 -4.70 -3.77 -3.43
CA ALA A 86 -5.85 -4.45 -4.00
C ALA A 86 -5.48 -5.87 -4.43
N ILE A 87 -6.41 -6.81 -4.29
CA ILE A 87 -6.29 -8.17 -4.82
C ILE A 87 -7.31 -8.34 -5.92
N PHE A 88 -6.82 -8.69 -7.10
CA PHE A 88 -7.65 -9.12 -8.21
C PHE A 88 -7.54 -10.62 -8.41
N SER A 89 -8.65 -11.25 -8.78
CA SER A 89 -8.62 -12.58 -9.40
C SER A 89 -8.84 -12.45 -10.90
N VAL A 90 -8.01 -13.17 -11.67
CA VAL A 90 -8.06 -13.23 -13.12
C VAL A 90 -8.27 -14.68 -13.52
N ARG A 91 -9.35 -14.93 -14.26
CA ARG A 91 -9.67 -16.25 -14.83
C ARG A 91 -9.80 -16.11 -16.33
N LYS A 92 -9.42 -17.15 -17.07
CA LYS A 92 -9.64 -17.22 -18.52
C LYS A 92 -10.24 -18.57 -18.89
N GLU A 93 -11.32 -18.56 -19.67
CA GLU A 93 -12.04 -19.78 -20.03
C GLU A 93 -11.11 -20.78 -20.74
N GLY A 94 -11.04 -22.01 -20.21
CA GLY A 94 -10.27 -23.11 -20.81
C GLY A 94 -8.75 -22.99 -20.74
N LYS A 95 -8.19 -22.00 -20.02
CA LYS A 95 -6.73 -21.83 -19.86
C LYS A 95 -6.27 -22.24 -18.46
N ASP A 96 -5.11 -22.89 -18.41
CA ASP A 96 -4.35 -23.07 -17.17
C ASP A 96 -3.61 -21.77 -16.83
N MET A 97 -4.03 -21.08 -15.78
CA MET A 97 -3.49 -19.77 -15.41
C MET A 97 -2.04 -19.85 -14.90
N ARG A 98 -1.52 -21.05 -14.60
CA ARG A 98 -0.08 -21.27 -14.32
C ARG A 98 0.80 -21.02 -15.54
N GLU A 99 0.23 -21.17 -16.73
CA GLU A 99 0.92 -20.93 -18.01
C GLU A 99 0.76 -19.48 -18.51
N GLU A 100 0.02 -18.64 -17.79
CA GLU A 100 -0.13 -17.23 -18.15
C GLU A 100 1.23 -16.52 -18.10
N MET A 101 1.58 -15.83 -19.19
CA MET A 101 2.79 -15.03 -19.21
C MET A 101 2.50 -13.69 -18.56
N VAL A 102 3.44 -13.24 -17.74
CA VAL A 102 3.44 -11.92 -17.12
C VAL A 102 4.72 -11.26 -17.57
N GLU A 103 4.64 -10.06 -18.14
CA GLU A 103 5.84 -9.33 -18.55
C GLU A 103 6.46 -8.63 -17.35
N GLU A 104 7.51 -9.22 -16.80
CA GLU A 104 8.39 -8.58 -15.80
C GLU A 104 9.38 -7.65 -16.52
N ASN A 105 8.93 -6.49 -17.02
CA ASN A 105 9.84 -5.44 -17.48
C ASN A 105 9.68 -4.17 -16.64
N VAL A 106 10.68 -3.96 -15.78
CA VAL A 106 10.91 -2.78 -14.95
C VAL A 106 11.50 -1.68 -15.81
N VAL A 107 10.65 -0.86 -16.45
CA VAL A 107 11.10 0.38 -17.08
C VAL A 107 10.05 1.48 -16.85
N TYR A 108 10.39 2.44 -15.97
CA TYR A 108 9.62 3.66 -15.66
C TYR A 108 8.23 3.49 -15.02
N GLY A 109 8.13 2.73 -13.92
CA GLY A 109 6.95 2.84 -13.03
C GLY A 109 5.62 2.38 -13.62
N ILE A 110 5.65 1.65 -14.74
CA ILE A 110 4.48 1.04 -15.38
C ILE A 110 4.55 -0.46 -15.12
N ASN A 111 3.54 -0.97 -14.41
CA ASN A 111 3.56 -2.33 -13.87
C ASN A 111 3.39 -3.42 -14.93
N SER A 112 3.92 -4.58 -14.58
CA SER A 112 3.91 -5.83 -15.34
C SER A 112 2.55 -6.11 -15.98
N ALA A 113 2.47 -6.11 -17.30
CA ALA A 113 1.26 -6.45 -18.03
C ALA A 113 0.98 -7.98 -17.99
N PHE A 114 -0.29 -8.36 -18.15
CA PHE A 114 -0.72 -9.77 -18.16
C PHE A 114 -1.71 -10.06 -19.29
N GLY A 115 -2.01 -11.35 -19.49
CA GLY A 115 -2.83 -11.82 -20.60
C GLY A 115 -2.04 -11.91 -21.90
N GLU A 116 -2.68 -12.43 -22.94
CA GLU A 116 -2.05 -12.66 -24.26
C GLU A 116 -1.29 -11.43 -24.77
N ASN A 117 0.02 -11.55 -24.94
CA ASN A 117 0.92 -10.48 -25.40
C ASN A 117 0.90 -9.22 -24.51
N GLY A 118 0.74 -9.36 -23.18
CA GLY A 118 0.73 -8.21 -22.27
C GLY A 118 -0.50 -7.30 -22.46
N ARG A 119 -1.65 -7.90 -22.79
CA ARG A 119 -2.88 -7.18 -23.13
C ARG A 119 -3.40 -6.28 -22.02
N PHE A 120 -3.30 -6.70 -20.76
CA PHE A 120 -3.94 -6.03 -19.64
C PHE A 120 -2.95 -5.40 -18.69
N LEU A 121 -3.30 -4.22 -18.18
CA LEU A 121 -2.51 -3.47 -17.21
C LEU A 121 -3.40 -2.77 -16.20
N PHE A 122 -3.05 -2.88 -14.91
CA PHE A 122 -3.67 -2.12 -13.83
C PHE A 122 -2.99 -0.76 -13.69
N ASP A 123 -3.79 0.28 -13.52
CA ASP A 123 -3.30 1.65 -13.32
C ASP A 123 -4.18 2.40 -12.32
N VAL A 124 -3.58 3.35 -11.60
CA VAL A 124 -4.27 4.41 -10.89
C VAL A 124 -3.72 5.70 -11.45
N ASN A 125 -4.55 6.45 -12.20
CA ASN A 125 -4.16 7.72 -12.81
C ASN A 125 -3.39 8.59 -11.79
N GLY A 126 -2.13 8.92 -12.09
CA GLY A 126 -1.26 9.72 -11.20
C GLY A 126 -0.31 8.90 -10.30
N SER A 127 -0.16 7.59 -10.53
CA SER A 127 0.77 6.75 -9.78
C SER A 127 2.23 7.15 -10.03
N MET A 128 3.01 7.31 -8.96
CA MET A 128 4.47 7.44 -9.07
C MET A 128 5.13 6.06 -9.06
N THR A 129 4.58 5.17 -8.21
CA THR A 129 5.01 3.80 -8.06
C THR A 129 3.82 2.90 -7.86
N SER A 130 3.86 1.77 -8.52
CA SER A 130 2.96 0.66 -8.26
C SER A 130 3.79 -0.63 -8.30
N GLU A 131 3.26 -1.70 -7.73
CA GLU A 131 3.91 -3.00 -7.73
C GLU A 131 2.84 -4.10 -7.90
N ASN A 132 3.13 -5.08 -8.77
CA ASN A 132 2.27 -6.24 -8.97
C ASN A 132 3.00 -7.49 -8.50
N ILE A 133 2.36 -8.27 -7.63
CA ILE A 133 2.82 -9.61 -7.27
C ILE A 133 1.78 -10.63 -7.73
N TYR A 134 2.23 -11.69 -8.40
CA TYR A 134 1.36 -12.66 -9.04
C TYR A 134 1.43 -14.01 -8.34
N LYS A 135 0.27 -14.55 -7.95
CA LYS A 135 0.13 -15.94 -7.52
C LYS A 135 -0.71 -16.70 -8.52
N LYS A 136 -0.12 -17.71 -9.15
CA LYS A 136 -0.78 -18.48 -10.22
C LYS A 136 -1.21 -19.85 -9.73
N GLU A 137 -2.49 -20.14 -9.83
CA GLU A 137 -3.08 -21.45 -9.63
C GLU A 137 -3.67 -21.96 -10.94
N LYS A 138 -4.15 -23.20 -10.96
CA LYS A 138 -4.62 -23.84 -12.20
C LYS A 138 -5.71 -23.03 -12.91
N ASP A 139 -6.74 -22.62 -12.18
CA ASP A 139 -7.94 -22.01 -12.77
C ASP A 139 -8.01 -20.48 -12.55
N VAL A 140 -7.05 -19.92 -11.79
CA VAL A 140 -7.06 -18.51 -11.39
C VAL A 140 -5.64 -18.00 -11.20
N MET A 141 -5.39 -16.76 -11.61
CA MET A 141 -4.23 -15.98 -11.23
C MET A 141 -4.69 -14.85 -10.31
N TYR A 142 -4.11 -14.76 -9.12
CA TYR A 142 -4.28 -13.62 -8.23
C TYR A 142 -3.22 -12.57 -8.52
N VAL A 143 -3.64 -11.30 -8.55
CA VAL A 143 -2.76 -10.14 -8.70
C VAL A 143 -2.90 -9.30 -7.45
N TYR A 144 -1.83 -9.24 -6.67
CA TYR A 144 -1.68 -8.27 -5.60
C TYR A 144 -1.13 -6.97 -6.20
N TYR A 145 -1.90 -5.90 -6.10
CA TYR A 145 -1.60 -4.59 -6.65
C TYR A 145 -1.39 -3.59 -5.53
N LYS A 146 -0.15 -3.15 -5.34
CA LYS A 146 0.23 -2.07 -4.43
C LYS A 146 0.37 -0.78 -5.22
N PHE A 147 -0.24 0.30 -4.73
CA PHE A 147 -0.24 1.57 -5.44
C PHE A 147 -0.05 2.79 -4.53
N ASP A 148 0.64 3.78 -5.07
CA ASP A 148 0.98 5.04 -4.45
C ASP A 148 0.67 6.18 -5.43
N ILE A 149 -0.18 7.11 -5.02
CA ILE A 149 -0.62 8.21 -5.89
C ILE A 149 0.07 9.49 -5.43
N SER A 150 1.07 9.92 -6.21
CA SER A 150 1.78 11.18 -5.96
C SER A 150 1.07 12.40 -6.54
N ASP A 151 0.35 12.19 -7.64
CA ASP A 151 -0.44 13.21 -8.32
C ASP A 151 -1.93 12.89 -8.17
N VAL A 152 -2.50 13.40 -7.09
CA VAL A 152 -3.91 13.20 -6.74
C VAL A 152 -4.85 14.00 -7.68
N TRP A 153 -4.30 14.88 -8.50
CA TRP A 153 -5.07 15.77 -9.38
C TRP A 153 -5.62 14.99 -10.57
N GLY A 154 -6.86 14.51 -10.44
CA GLY A 154 -7.55 13.71 -11.46
C GLY A 154 -7.69 12.24 -11.11
N PHE A 155 -7.16 11.82 -9.95
CA PHE A 155 -7.52 10.53 -9.38
C PHE A 155 -8.97 10.56 -8.89
N ASN A 156 -9.76 9.61 -9.37
CA ASN A 156 -11.20 9.55 -9.12
C ASN A 156 -11.57 8.32 -8.26
N ASN A 157 -10.70 7.95 -7.33
CA ASN A 157 -10.88 6.80 -6.43
C ASN A 157 -11.20 5.51 -7.18
N ASN A 158 -10.42 5.20 -8.23
CA ASN A 158 -10.61 3.97 -8.99
C ASN A 158 -9.29 3.40 -9.53
N ILE A 159 -9.25 2.07 -9.61
CA ILE A 159 -8.24 1.33 -10.36
C ILE A 159 -8.80 1.09 -11.76
N LEU A 160 -7.97 1.33 -12.75
CA LEU A 160 -8.27 1.12 -14.16
C LEU A 160 -7.64 -0.17 -14.65
N ILE A 161 -8.33 -0.87 -15.55
CA ILE A 161 -7.73 -1.90 -16.40
C ILE A 161 -7.70 -1.38 -17.83
N TYR A 162 -6.49 -1.25 -18.39
CA TYR A 162 -6.30 -1.02 -19.82
C TYR A 162 -6.35 -2.33 -20.59
N ASP A 163 -7.03 -2.32 -21.74
CA ASP A 163 -7.07 -3.43 -22.70
C ASP A 163 -6.33 -3.06 -23.99
N TYR A 164 -5.06 -3.43 -24.11
CA TYR A 164 -4.23 -3.13 -25.28
C TYR A 164 -4.65 -3.85 -26.57
N LYS A 165 -5.56 -4.84 -26.53
CA LYS A 165 -6.07 -5.47 -27.76
C LYS A 165 -6.90 -4.48 -28.59
N THR A 166 -7.58 -3.54 -27.93
CA THR A 166 -8.36 -2.49 -28.61
C THR A 166 -7.51 -1.27 -28.97
N HIS A 167 -6.21 -1.26 -28.67
CA HIS A 167 -5.35 -0.08 -28.78
C HIS A 167 -4.45 -0.11 -30.03
N GLY A 168 -4.42 1.02 -30.75
CA GLY A 168 -3.16 1.55 -31.28
C GLY A 168 -2.49 2.44 -30.23
N ASN A 169 -1.23 2.86 -30.46
CA ASN A 169 -0.32 3.55 -29.51
C ASN A 169 -0.79 4.86 -28.80
N ASP A 170 -2.07 5.23 -28.79
CA ASP A 170 -2.57 6.50 -28.21
C ASP A 170 -3.30 6.27 -26.88
N TRP A 171 -2.52 6.30 -25.79
CA TRP A 171 -2.95 6.04 -24.41
C TRP A 171 -3.76 7.18 -23.75
N LYS A 172 -3.93 8.32 -24.43
CA LYS A 172 -4.48 9.56 -23.84
C LYS A 172 -5.97 9.80 -24.08
N LYS A 173 -6.69 8.89 -24.73
CA LYS A 173 -8.10 9.11 -25.07
C LYS A 173 -9.03 8.41 -24.08
N GLU A 174 -9.91 9.18 -23.43
CA GLU A 174 -10.95 8.71 -22.50
C GLU A 174 -11.92 7.67 -23.09
N GLU A 175 -12.03 7.59 -24.42
CA GLU A 175 -12.88 6.65 -25.15
C GLU A 175 -12.29 5.24 -25.33
N ASN A 176 -11.05 5.03 -24.88
CA ASN A 176 -10.41 3.71 -24.86
C ASN A 176 -11.04 2.87 -23.73
N ALA A 177 -11.25 1.56 -23.95
CA ALA A 177 -11.93 0.67 -23.00
C ALA A 177 -11.15 0.52 -21.69
N MET A 178 -11.35 1.48 -20.78
CA MET A 178 -10.86 1.47 -19.41
C MET A 178 -11.98 0.95 -18.53
N TYR A 179 -11.76 -0.22 -17.94
CA TYR A 179 -12.68 -0.76 -16.95
C TYR A 179 -12.30 -0.23 -15.58
N LYS A 180 -13.29 0.17 -14.78
CA LYS A 180 -13.07 0.90 -13.52
C LYS A 180 -13.53 0.06 -12.35
N PHE A 181 -12.66 -0.05 -11.35
CA PHE A 181 -12.94 -0.59 -10.04
C PHE A 181 -12.91 0.55 -9.04
N ILE A 182 -14.06 0.85 -8.44
CA ILE A 182 -14.23 1.96 -7.50
C ILE A 182 -13.66 1.56 -6.15
N LEU A 183 -12.83 2.43 -5.60
CA LEU A 183 -12.28 2.31 -4.26
C LEU A 183 -13.05 3.25 -3.31
N LYS A 184 -13.41 2.74 -2.15
CA LYS A 184 -13.95 3.54 -1.03
C LYS A 184 -12.91 3.58 0.07
N ASP A 185 -12.70 4.76 0.65
CA ASP A 185 -11.83 4.91 1.82
C ASP A 185 -12.30 3.97 2.93
N ASN A 186 -11.41 3.08 3.37
CA ASN A 186 -11.69 2.04 4.35
C ASN A 186 -10.55 1.85 5.35
N VAL A 187 -9.66 2.82 5.41
CA VAL A 187 -8.53 2.84 6.34
C VAL A 187 -8.81 3.86 7.44
N GLY A 188 -8.63 3.43 8.69
CA GLY A 188 -8.56 4.37 9.80
C GLY A 188 -7.31 5.24 9.63
N THR A 189 -7.49 6.54 9.47
CA THR A 189 -6.40 7.52 9.40
C THR A 189 -6.65 8.61 10.43
N GLU A 190 -5.65 8.88 11.26
CA GLU A 190 -5.73 9.93 12.28
C GLU A 190 -5.17 11.24 11.74
N MET A 191 -5.74 12.38 12.16
CA MET A 191 -5.24 13.71 11.81
C MET A 191 -4.76 14.45 13.06
N TYR A 192 -3.61 15.10 12.96
CA TYR A 192 -2.99 15.89 14.00
C TYR A 192 -2.75 17.33 13.54
N GLU A 193 -2.98 18.29 14.43
CA GLU A 193 -2.63 19.69 14.18
C GLU A 193 -1.15 19.93 14.51
N ILE A 194 -0.43 20.50 13.55
CA ILE A 194 0.92 21.05 13.75
C ILE A 194 0.78 22.57 13.82
N SER A 195 1.15 23.14 14.96
CA SER A 195 1.18 24.59 15.15
C SER A 195 2.62 25.06 15.27
N ASP A 196 3.11 25.78 14.27
CA ASP A 196 4.43 26.41 14.26
C ASP A 196 4.30 27.89 13.90
N ASP A 197 4.75 28.78 14.78
CA ASP A 197 4.73 30.25 14.61
C ASP A 197 3.39 30.83 14.06
N GLY A 198 2.26 30.28 14.50
CA GLY A 198 0.91 30.72 14.10
C GLY A 198 0.42 30.19 12.76
N ILE A 199 1.21 29.38 12.07
CA ILE A 199 0.82 28.65 10.86
C ILE A 199 0.31 27.28 11.26
N LYS A 200 -0.88 26.93 10.75
CA LYS A 200 -1.50 25.62 10.97
C LYS A 200 -1.24 24.69 9.80
N SER A 201 -0.48 23.65 10.08
CA SER A 201 -0.25 22.50 9.19
C SER A 201 -0.92 21.27 9.80
N HIS A 202 -1.09 20.22 9.00
CA HIS A 202 -1.75 19.00 9.47
C HIS A 202 -0.96 17.76 9.08
N MET A 203 -0.91 16.80 9.98
CA MET A 203 -0.30 15.50 9.77
C MET A 203 -1.40 14.44 9.77
N TYR A 204 -1.40 13.59 8.75
CA TYR A 204 -2.16 12.37 8.71
C TYR A 204 -1.24 11.22 9.07
N VAL A 205 -1.69 10.34 9.96
CA VAL A 205 -1.00 9.11 10.34
C VAL A 205 -1.91 7.96 9.92
N SER A 206 -1.48 7.19 8.93
CA SER A 206 -2.18 6.00 8.44
C SER A 206 -1.28 4.76 8.53
N PRO A 207 -1.83 3.54 8.42
CA PRO A 207 -1.03 2.32 8.38
C PRO A 207 0.01 2.28 7.26
N PHE A 208 -0.18 3.06 6.20
CA PHE A 208 0.73 3.06 5.05
C PHE A 208 1.83 4.10 5.14
N ALA A 209 1.51 5.26 5.70
CA ALA A 209 2.39 6.42 5.65
C ALA A 209 1.98 7.50 6.64
N ILE A 210 2.92 8.41 6.90
CA ILE A 210 2.63 9.72 7.45
C ILE A 210 2.61 10.74 6.31
N LYS A 211 1.52 11.50 6.19
CA LYS A 211 1.40 12.61 5.24
C LYS A 211 1.32 13.93 5.98
N ILE A 212 2.21 14.85 5.67
CA ILE A 212 2.21 16.20 6.25
C ILE A 212 1.80 17.19 5.18
N ILE A 213 0.68 17.87 5.40
CA ILE A 213 0.22 18.97 4.54
C ILE A 213 0.66 20.29 5.15
N ASN A 214 1.36 21.08 4.35
CA ASN A 214 2.00 22.30 4.80
C ASN A 214 1.91 23.43 3.76
N PHE A 215 1.72 24.65 4.25
CA PHE A 215 1.65 25.88 3.43
C PHE A 215 3.01 26.57 3.26
N ASN A 216 4.01 26.26 4.09
CA ASN A 216 5.39 26.78 4.00
C ASN A 216 6.37 25.63 4.26
N LEU A 217 7.36 25.38 3.40
CA LEU A 217 8.32 24.28 3.56
C LEU A 217 8.75 24.10 5.03
N VAL A 218 8.30 23.02 5.68
CA VAL A 218 8.90 22.59 6.96
C VAL A 218 10.17 21.85 6.55
N ASP A 219 11.27 22.59 6.53
CA ASP A 219 12.62 22.03 6.42
C ASP A 219 13.13 21.47 7.76
N ASN A 220 12.28 21.37 8.79
CA ASN A 220 12.70 21.18 10.18
C ASN A 220 12.00 20.01 10.90
N ILE A 221 11.76 18.87 10.26
CA ILE A 221 11.43 17.64 11.01
C ILE A 221 12.76 17.06 11.53
N GLU A 222 13.03 17.25 12.81
CA GLU A 222 14.21 16.70 13.47
C GLU A 222 13.91 15.36 14.12
N SER A 223 12.73 15.22 14.71
CA SER A 223 12.27 13.95 15.26
C SER A 223 10.76 13.77 15.14
N LEU A 224 10.33 12.53 14.91
CA LEU A 224 8.95 12.10 14.93
C LEU A 224 8.86 10.76 15.66
N GLU A 225 8.11 10.74 16.76
CA GLU A 225 7.91 9.55 17.60
C GLU A 225 6.41 9.28 17.75
N LEU A 226 6.04 8.01 17.64
CA LEU A 226 4.73 7.50 18.01
C LEU A 226 4.86 6.78 19.35
N VAL A 227 3.95 7.08 20.27
CA VAL A 227 3.83 6.39 21.55
C VAL A 227 2.53 5.61 21.55
N PHE A 228 2.58 4.32 21.88
CA PHE A 228 1.41 3.45 21.91
C PHE A 228 0.79 3.36 23.32
N GLU A 229 -0.42 2.80 23.42
CA GLU A 229 -1.13 2.65 24.69
C GLU A 229 -0.39 1.79 25.72
N ASP A 230 0.49 0.88 25.27
CA ASP A 230 1.36 0.07 26.11
C ASP A 230 2.67 0.79 26.53
N ASP A 231 2.75 2.10 26.25
CA ASP A 231 3.91 2.98 26.43
C ASP A 231 5.15 2.58 25.61
N SER A 232 5.02 1.63 24.66
CA SER A 232 6.05 1.39 23.66
C SER A 232 6.17 2.59 22.71
N LYS A 233 7.35 2.72 22.10
CA LYS A 233 7.72 3.87 21.28
C LYS A 233 8.28 3.41 19.96
N GLU A 234 7.86 4.06 18.90
CA GLU A 234 8.43 3.89 17.57
C GLU A 234 8.97 5.23 17.07
N ILE A 235 10.25 5.25 16.75
CA ILE A 235 10.95 6.41 16.21
C ILE A 235 10.83 6.34 14.70
N ILE A 236 9.97 7.19 14.13
CA ILE A 236 9.71 7.26 12.70
C ILE A 236 10.75 8.12 11.98
N VAL A 237 11.12 9.23 12.61
CA VAL A 237 12.18 10.12 12.13
C VAL A 237 13.11 10.42 13.29
N ASP A 238 14.40 10.22 13.07
CA ASP A 238 15.46 10.81 13.87
C ASP A 238 16.52 11.37 12.91
N LYS A 239 16.65 12.69 12.86
CA LYS A 239 17.63 13.38 12.03
C LYS A 239 19.08 13.00 12.36
N ASN A 240 19.33 12.44 13.54
CA ASN A 240 20.65 11.97 13.97
C ASN A 240 20.93 10.51 13.57
N GLU A 241 19.90 9.73 13.18
CA GLU A 241 20.06 8.40 12.61
C GLU A 241 19.81 8.45 11.09
N ILE A 242 20.80 8.06 10.30
CA ILE A 242 20.65 7.91 8.85
C ILE A 242 19.86 6.62 8.58
N LYS A 243 18.56 6.62 8.84
CA LYS A 243 17.63 5.51 8.55
C LYS A 243 16.27 6.04 8.09
N ILE A 244 16.28 6.98 7.16
CA ILE A 244 15.06 7.37 6.45
C ILE A 244 15.25 6.92 5.02
N ASP A 245 14.75 5.73 4.71
CA ASP A 245 15.05 5.08 3.44
C ASP A 245 14.41 5.84 2.26
N LYS A 246 13.28 6.54 2.49
CA LYS A 246 12.52 7.24 1.44
C LYS A 246 11.72 8.45 1.95
N TYR A 247 12.32 9.66 1.93
CA TYR A 247 11.56 10.92 1.83
C TYR A 247 11.14 11.12 0.37
N TYR A 248 9.87 10.93 0.02
CA TYR A 248 9.40 11.14 -1.36
C TYR A 248 8.10 11.94 -1.43
N GLY A 249 8.03 12.75 -2.49
CA GLY A 249 6.78 13.30 -3.01
C GLY A 249 6.48 14.73 -2.57
N LYS A 250 7.12 15.72 -3.22
CA LYS A 250 6.65 17.10 -3.30
C LYS A 250 5.59 17.19 -4.39
N SER A 251 4.31 17.18 -4.04
CA SER A 251 3.31 17.77 -4.92
C SER A 251 3.14 19.23 -4.49
N SER A 252 3.57 20.14 -5.36
CA SER A 252 3.30 21.57 -5.17
C SER A 252 2.16 21.95 -6.09
N GLN A 253 0.99 22.24 -5.52
CA GLN A 253 -0.03 22.98 -6.25
C GLN A 253 -0.30 24.27 -5.48
N ASN A 254 0.00 25.39 -6.13
CA ASN A 254 -0.38 26.73 -5.69
C ASN A 254 0.05 27.09 -4.23
N GLY A 255 1.23 26.59 -3.80
CA GLY A 255 1.85 26.92 -2.51
C GLY A 255 1.64 25.91 -1.38
N ILE A 256 0.81 24.88 -1.59
CA ILE A 256 0.64 23.78 -0.63
C ILE A 256 1.61 22.65 -0.99
N TYR A 257 2.31 22.15 0.01
CA TYR A 257 3.25 21.04 -0.07
C TYR A 257 2.71 19.88 0.75
N ALA A 258 2.62 18.71 0.14
CA ALA A 258 2.49 17.44 0.86
C ALA A 258 3.88 16.81 0.98
N TYR A 259 4.17 16.22 2.14
CA TYR A 259 5.35 15.39 2.38
C TYR A 259 4.89 14.02 2.85
N TYR A 260 5.48 12.95 2.31
CA TYR A 260 5.16 11.59 2.71
C TYR A 260 6.38 10.92 3.34
N ILE A 261 6.15 10.28 4.50
CA ILE A 261 7.06 9.34 5.13
C ILE A 261 6.42 7.97 4.95
N LEU A 262 7.06 7.11 4.15
CA LEU A 262 6.53 5.79 3.81
C LEU A 262 7.04 4.76 4.81
N PHE A 263 6.17 3.85 5.24
CA PHE A 263 6.58 2.72 6.05
C PHE A 263 6.98 1.54 5.15
N GLU A 264 8.02 0.81 5.55
CA GLU A 264 8.42 -0.44 4.88
C GLU A 264 7.37 -1.52 5.11
N GLU A 265 6.91 -1.65 6.37
CA GLU A 265 5.84 -2.52 6.80
C GLU A 265 4.65 -1.68 7.29
N GLU A 266 3.42 -2.15 7.11
CA GLU A 266 2.23 -1.42 7.56
C GLU A 266 2.20 -1.27 9.08
N LEU A 267 2.02 -0.05 9.54
CA LEU A 267 1.95 0.27 10.96
C LEU A 267 0.56 -0.03 11.53
N ASP A 268 0.49 -0.71 12.67
CA ASP A 268 -0.75 -0.80 13.45
C ASP A 268 -0.96 0.52 14.19
N ILE A 269 -1.92 1.33 13.72
CA ILE A 269 -2.17 2.65 14.29
C ILE A 269 -3.32 2.68 15.31
N GLU A 270 -4.04 1.57 15.53
CA GLU A 270 -5.25 1.58 16.37
C GLU A 270 -4.96 1.95 17.83
N ASN A 271 -3.73 1.69 18.28
CA ASN A 271 -3.30 1.86 19.66
C ASN A 271 -2.31 3.02 19.84
N ILE A 272 -2.27 3.98 18.92
CA ILE A 272 -1.47 5.20 19.12
C ILE A 272 -2.10 5.99 20.27
N LYS A 273 -1.28 6.28 21.28
CA LYS A 273 -1.62 7.13 22.42
C LYS A 273 -1.24 8.59 22.16
N GLU A 274 -0.02 8.82 21.69
CA GLU A 274 0.54 10.16 21.47
C GLU A 274 1.42 10.21 20.22
N VAL A 275 1.47 11.38 19.57
CA VAL A 275 2.39 11.68 18.47
C VAL A 275 3.21 12.89 18.85
N ASN A 276 4.53 12.73 18.78
CA ASN A 276 5.50 13.73 19.20
C ASN A 276 6.33 14.18 18.00
N LEU A 277 6.30 15.48 17.70
CA LEU A 277 7.09 16.09 16.63
C LEU A 277 8.07 17.09 17.25
N ASN A 278 9.38 16.90 17.02
CA ASN A 278 10.44 17.73 17.60
C ASN A 278 10.31 17.90 19.13
N GLY A 279 9.91 16.82 19.82
CA GLY A 279 9.69 16.82 21.26
C GLY A 279 8.39 17.50 21.72
N SER A 280 7.55 17.98 20.81
CA SER A 280 6.25 18.58 21.14
C SER A 280 5.11 17.60 20.88
N HIS A 281 4.20 17.47 21.85
CA HIS A 281 2.98 16.66 21.71
C HIS A 281 2.02 17.31 20.72
N LEU A 282 1.58 16.55 19.72
CA LEU A 282 0.61 17.01 18.74
C LEU A 282 -0.83 16.78 19.23
N LYS A 283 -1.71 17.71 18.88
CA LYS A 283 -3.14 17.57 19.17
C LYS A 283 -3.81 16.70 18.11
N ARG A 284 -4.33 15.53 18.50
CA ARG A 284 -5.24 14.73 17.67
C ARG A 284 -6.54 15.50 17.43
N LEU A 285 -6.98 15.56 16.18
CA LEU A 285 -8.24 16.16 15.78
C LEU A 285 -9.36 15.13 15.79
N SER A 286 -10.51 15.52 16.32
CA SER A 286 -11.74 14.73 16.18
C SER A 286 -12.24 14.72 14.73
N ASP A 287 -13.07 13.74 14.36
CA ASP A 287 -13.67 13.66 13.02
C ASP A 287 -14.38 14.96 12.60
N THR A 288 -15.00 15.64 13.57
CA THR A 288 -15.68 16.93 13.32
C THR A 288 -14.68 18.06 13.03
N GLU A 289 -13.53 18.08 13.70
CA GLU A 289 -12.46 19.04 13.44
C GLU A 289 -11.77 18.73 12.10
N ARG A 290 -11.42 17.46 11.86
CA ARG A 290 -10.88 16.96 10.60
C ARG A 290 -11.76 17.35 9.42
N GLY A 291 -13.07 17.07 9.48
CA GLY A 291 -13.99 17.40 8.40
C GLY A 291 -14.14 18.90 8.12
N LYS A 292 -13.81 19.79 9.07
CA LYS A 292 -13.75 21.25 8.83
C LYS A 292 -12.45 21.65 8.13
N VAL A 293 -11.33 21.04 8.50
CA VAL A 293 -10.02 21.25 7.88
C VAL A 293 -10.04 20.79 6.43
N GLU A 294 -10.51 19.57 6.17
CA GLU A 294 -10.58 19.01 4.81
C GLU A 294 -11.48 19.83 3.89
N LYS A 295 -12.66 20.27 4.34
CA LYS A 295 -13.51 21.19 3.57
C LYS A 295 -12.84 22.52 3.27
N SER A 296 -11.97 22.98 4.16
CA SER A 296 -11.21 24.22 3.95
C SER A 296 -10.13 24.00 2.90
N TYR A 297 -9.49 22.83 2.86
CA TYR A 297 -8.61 22.42 1.78
C TYR A 297 -9.36 22.35 0.45
N ASP A 298 -10.48 21.63 0.36
CA ASP A 298 -11.28 21.55 -0.85
C ASP A 298 -11.68 22.94 -1.37
N LYS A 299 -12.09 23.83 -0.47
CA LYS A 299 -12.45 25.20 -0.83
C LYS A 299 -11.25 26.02 -1.34
N ILE A 300 -10.07 25.85 -0.73
CA ILE A 300 -8.83 26.48 -1.23
C ILE A 300 -8.54 25.95 -2.64
N LEU A 301 -8.72 24.66 -2.87
CA LEU A 301 -8.51 24.02 -4.17
C LEU A 301 -9.56 24.46 -5.22
N GLU A 302 -10.84 24.61 -4.85
CA GLU A 302 -11.91 25.12 -5.71
C GLU A 302 -11.73 26.59 -6.10
N VAL A 303 -11.38 27.46 -5.15
CA VAL A 303 -11.16 28.89 -5.40
C VAL A 303 -9.98 29.10 -6.36
N ILE A 304 -8.99 28.22 -6.30
CA ILE A 304 -7.81 28.30 -7.14
C ILE A 304 -8.03 27.60 -8.49
N SER A 305 -8.78 26.49 -8.57
CA SER A 305 -9.15 25.82 -9.84
C SER A 305 -10.11 26.67 -10.69
N PHE A 306 -10.92 27.54 -10.09
CA PHE A 306 -11.71 28.55 -10.83
C PHE A 306 -10.84 29.56 -11.61
N SER A 307 -9.55 29.68 -11.30
CA SER A 307 -8.60 30.48 -12.08
C SER A 307 -7.95 29.71 -13.25
N GLY A 308 -8.22 28.41 -13.39
CA GLY A 308 -7.68 27.55 -14.45
C GLY A 308 -8.58 26.35 -14.78
N PHE A 309 -9.39 26.52 -15.84
CA PHE A 309 -10.05 25.47 -16.63
C PHE A 309 -11.33 24.80 -16.08
N ILE A 310 -12.40 24.95 -16.87
CA ILE A 310 -13.67 24.23 -16.80
C ILE A 310 -13.51 22.90 -17.54
N SER A 311 -13.85 21.77 -16.91
CA SER A 311 -14.15 20.53 -17.62
C SER A 311 -15.33 19.82 -16.92
N LYS A 312 -16.40 19.59 -17.69
CA LYS A 312 -17.63 18.93 -17.25
C LYS A 312 -17.53 17.43 -17.56
N SER A 313 -17.74 16.57 -16.58
CA SER A 313 -18.12 15.17 -16.82
C SER A 313 -19.57 14.93 -16.34
N LYS A 314 -20.31 14.07 -17.06
CA LYS A 314 -21.67 13.66 -16.72
C LYS A 314 -21.62 12.37 -15.91
N GLU A 315 -22.25 12.38 -14.74
CA GLU A 315 -22.55 11.18 -13.96
C GLU A 315 -23.55 10.28 -14.70
N ILE A 316 -23.33 8.97 -14.66
CA ILE A 316 -24.34 7.96 -15.00
C ILE A 316 -24.96 7.51 -13.67
N LYS A 317 -26.29 7.57 -13.59
CA LYS A 317 -27.06 7.09 -12.44
C LYS A 317 -27.26 5.57 -12.53
N TYR A 318 -27.23 4.93 -11.36
CA TYR A 318 -27.53 3.51 -11.12
C TYR A 318 -28.86 3.05 -11.69
#